data_AF-A0A290S2M0-F1
#
_entry.id   AF-A0A290S2M0-F1
#
_cell.length_a   1.000
_cell.length_b   1.000
_cell.length_c   1.000
_cell.angle_alpha   90.00
_cell.angle_beta   90.00
_cell.angle_gamma   90.00
#
_symmetry.space_group_name_H-M   'P 1'
#
loop_
_entity.id
_entity.type
_entity.pdbx_description
1 polymer ?
#
loop_
_entity_poly.entity_id
_entity_poly.type
_entity_poly.pdbx_seq_one_letter_code
_entity_poly.pdbx_strand_id
1 'polypeptide(L)'
;MANQIATWLNKGYAEKLVKAATGYWSQSRNYVMWAVQQKDELQNEEPILGLLAWERLTQRLNSEPLDLYRKRVQHALVNTIDAGEIATIKDIFNRLDLQVINVRERINGRDWDIIAIDMTDSALASAYELLPELIQLYGRTCRRYELTVHNLAAVSLSLGLTHVQWDNNYVNSATKINAITGIDHGVVHSFLGLDALTSNTRHQATSIGVQHSITAHQHYGFLSKDGGISTAKEQL
;
A
#
# COMPACT_ATOMS: atom_id res chain seq x y z
N MET A 1 72.58 -8.94 24.58
CA MET A 1 73.03 -8.29 23.34
C MET A 1 71.94 -7.32 22.91
N ALA A 2 72.22 -6.02 22.99
CA ALA A 2 71.24 -5.00 22.59
C ALA A 2 71.12 -5.04 21.06
N ASN A 3 69.90 -5.25 20.55
CA ASN A 3 69.61 -5.17 19.12
C ASN A 3 69.90 -3.73 18.64
N GLN A 4 71.11 -3.49 18.14
CA GLN A 4 71.46 -2.23 17.50
C GLN A 4 70.73 -2.14 16.15
N ILE A 5 69.74 -1.27 16.11
CA ILE A 5 69.09 -0.85 14.87
C ILE A 5 70.14 -0.15 13.99
N ALA A 6 70.13 -0.45 12.69
CA ALA A 6 71.07 0.14 11.75
C ALA A 6 71.06 1.68 11.82
N THR A 7 72.25 2.29 11.88
CA THR A 7 72.45 3.73 12.14
C THR A 7 71.75 4.67 11.16
N TRP A 8 71.44 4.20 9.94
CA TRP A 8 70.67 4.96 8.96
C TRP A 8 69.16 5.05 9.28
N LEU A 9 68.62 4.08 10.03
CA LEU A 9 67.20 4.03 10.39
C LEU A 9 66.87 4.98 11.56
N ASN A 10 67.85 5.26 12.43
CA ASN A 10 67.71 6.08 13.65
C ASN A 10 67.56 7.60 13.38
N LYS A 11 67.83 8.08 12.16
CA LYS A 11 67.76 9.52 11.82
C LYS A 11 66.36 10.00 11.38
N GLY A 12 65.29 9.46 11.95
CA GLY A 12 63.89 9.81 11.59
C GLY A 12 63.42 9.27 10.23
N TYR A 13 64.27 8.53 9.50
CA TYR A 13 63.87 7.82 8.28
C TYR A 13 62.91 6.67 8.57
N ALA A 14 62.98 6.07 9.76
CA ALA A 14 62.00 5.08 10.22
C ALA A 14 60.57 5.63 10.20
N GLU A 15 60.36 6.83 10.74
CA GLU A 15 59.03 7.46 10.78
C GLU A 15 58.51 7.78 9.39
N LYS A 16 59.38 8.24 8.49
CA LYS A 16 59.03 8.48 7.08
C LYS A 16 58.62 7.20 6.37
N LEU A 17 59.34 6.09 6.61
CA LEU A 17 59.00 4.78 6.05
C LEU A 17 57.69 4.24 6.61
N VAL A 18 57.48 4.35 7.93
CA VAL A 18 56.21 3.96 8.56
C VAL A 18 55.07 4.78 7.99
N LYS A 19 55.22 6.10 7.85
CA LYS A 19 54.19 6.98 7.27
C LYS A 19 53.91 6.65 5.80
N ALA A 20 54.94 6.34 5.01
CA ALA A 20 54.77 5.92 3.62
C ALA A 20 54.05 4.57 3.54
N ALA A 21 54.44 3.60 4.38
CA ALA A 21 53.81 2.29 4.44
C ALA A 21 52.35 2.38 4.90
N THR A 22 52.04 3.14 5.95
CA THR A 22 50.66 3.34 6.42
C THR A 22 49.81 4.08 5.39
N GLY A 23 50.37 5.09 4.71
CA GLY A 23 49.70 5.77 3.60
C GLY A 23 49.36 4.83 2.45
N TYR A 24 50.33 4.02 2.01
CA TYR A 24 50.12 3.01 0.97
C TYR A 24 49.03 2.02 1.37
N TRP A 25 49.13 1.40 2.55
CA TRP A 25 48.15 0.42 3.02
C TRP A 25 46.76 1.03 3.23
N SER A 26 46.67 2.29 3.68
CA SER A 26 45.40 3.01 3.77
C SER A 26 44.77 3.20 2.39
N GLN A 27 45.56 3.56 1.38
CA GLN A 27 45.07 3.75 0.02
C GLN A 27 44.63 2.42 -0.61
N SER A 28 45.43 1.36 -0.46
CA SER A 28 45.06 0.01 -0.90
C SER A 28 43.77 -0.48 -0.22
N ARG A 29 43.63 -0.26 1.10
CA ARG A 29 42.39 -0.56 1.83
C ARG A 29 41.20 0.20 1.24
N ASN A 30 41.35 1.48 0.93
CA ASN A 30 40.28 2.28 0.37
C ASN A 30 39.83 1.75 -1.00
N TYR A 31 40.75 1.33 -1.88
CA TYR A 31 40.39 0.71 -3.16
C TYR A 31 39.63 -0.61 -3.00
N VAL A 32 40.08 -1.47 -2.09
CA VAL A 32 39.38 -2.73 -1.81
C VAL A 32 38.00 -2.47 -1.21
N MET A 33 37.89 -1.54 -0.26
CA MET A 33 36.61 -1.19 0.35
C MET A 33 35.65 -0.56 -0.66
N TRP A 34 36.15 0.31 -1.55
CA TRP A 34 35.35 0.84 -2.65
C TRP A 34 34.80 -0.28 -3.53
N ALA A 35 35.63 -1.24 -3.94
CA ALA A 35 35.19 -2.36 -4.76
C ALA A 35 34.15 -3.25 -4.05
N VAL A 36 34.29 -3.46 -2.73
CA VAL A 36 33.31 -4.19 -1.92
C VAL A 36 31.99 -3.43 -1.82
N GLN A 37 32.03 -2.11 -1.67
CA GLN A 37 30.83 -1.26 -1.59
C GLN A 37 29.99 -1.31 -2.87
N GLN A 38 30.60 -1.54 -4.03
CA GLN A 38 29.88 -1.65 -5.31
C GLN A 38 28.96 -2.88 -5.41
N LYS A 39 29.03 -3.82 -4.45
CA LYS A 39 28.05 -4.91 -4.35
C LYS A 39 26.67 -4.46 -3.89
N ASP A 40 26.57 -3.34 -3.17
CA ASP A 40 25.30 -2.77 -2.74
C ASP A 40 24.61 -2.11 -3.94
N GLU A 41 23.43 -2.60 -4.30
CA GLU A 41 22.72 -2.17 -5.50
C GLU A 41 22.13 -0.76 -5.37
N LEU A 42 21.91 -0.28 -4.15
CA LEU A 42 21.30 1.03 -3.92
C LEU A 42 22.30 2.18 -4.07
N GLN A 43 23.59 1.92 -3.82
CA GLN A 43 24.64 2.94 -3.73
C GLN A 43 25.72 2.79 -4.81
N ASN A 44 25.59 1.81 -5.70
CA ASN A 44 26.59 1.57 -6.74
C ASN A 44 26.54 2.61 -7.89
N GLU A 45 27.64 2.61 -8.63
CA GLU A 45 27.74 3.31 -9.91
C GLU A 45 26.91 2.60 -10.99
N GLU A 46 26.26 3.38 -11.86
CA GLU A 46 25.33 2.89 -12.88
C GLU A 46 25.93 1.80 -13.82
N PRO A 47 27.20 1.87 -14.27
CA PRO A 47 27.78 0.79 -15.08
C PRO A 47 27.88 -0.54 -14.33
N ILE A 48 28.14 -0.50 -13.02
CA ILE A 48 28.24 -1.72 -12.20
C ILE A 48 26.85 -2.28 -11.92
N LEU A 49 25.86 -1.41 -11.73
CA LEU A 49 24.46 -1.82 -11.66
C LEU A 49 24.02 -2.59 -12.91
N GLY A 50 24.48 -2.17 -14.11
CA GLY A 50 24.26 -2.91 -15.34
C GLY A 50 24.81 -4.34 -15.34
N LEU A 51 26.00 -4.54 -14.76
CA LEU A 51 26.60 -5.88 -14.62
C LEU A 51 25.82 -6.75 -13.63
N LEU A 52 25.41 -6.18 -12.49
CA LEU A 52 24.58 -6.88 -11.50
C LEU A 52 23.20 -7.23 -12.05
N ALA A 53 22.60 -6.33 -12.84
CA ALA A 53 21.34 -6.56 -13.51
C ALA A 53 21.45 -7.72 -14.51
N TRP A 54 22.55 -7.77 -15.28
CA TRP A 54 22.83 -8.88 -16.19
C TRP A 54 22.96 -10.22 -15.47
N GLU A 55 23.69 -10.28 -14.35
CA GLU A 55 23.78 -11.48 -13.50
C GLU A 55 22.40 -11.98 -13.04
N ARG A 56 21.48 -11.05 -12.78
CA ARG A 56 20.11 -11.32 -12.31
C ARG A 56 19.08 -11.40 -13.42
N LEU A 57 19.51 -11.50 -14.68
CA LEU A 57 18.64 -11.57 -15.86
C LEU A 57 17.59 -10.43 -15.92
N THR A 58 17.93 -9.26 -15.39
CA THR A 58 17.07 -8.08 -15.39
C THR A 58 17.56 -7.08 -16.43
N GLN A 59 16.67 -6.68 -17.34
CA GLN A 59 16.95 -5.66 -18.33
C GLN A 59 16.39 -4.31 -17.88
N ARG A 60 17.13 -3.24 -18.20
CA ARG A 60 16.68 -1.87 -17.98
C ARG A 60 15.56 -1.53 -18.94
N LEU A 61 14.49 -0.92 -18.43
CA LEU A 61 13.36 -0.49 -19.25
C LEU A 61 13.63 0.88 -19.89
N ASN A 62 12.92 1.16 -20.97
CA ASN A 62 13.00 2.47 -21.63
C ASN A 62 12.49 3.56 -20.68
N SER A 63 13.22 4.67 -20.57
CA SER A 63 12.84 5.82 -19.71
C SER A 63 12.71 5.49 -18.21
N GLU A 64 13.33 4.40 -17.74
CA GLU A 64 13.26 3.99 -16.34
C GLU A 64 14.11 4.89 -15.41
N PRO A 65 13.52 5.45 -14.34
CA PRO A 65 14.27 6.16 -13.30
C PRO A 65 15.32 5.25 -12.66
N LEU A 66 16.51 5.81 -12.37
CA LEU A 66 17.63 5.04 -11.81
C LEU A 66 17.26 4.36 -10.48
N ASP A 67 16.48 5.03 -9.62
CA ASP A 67 16.06 4.49 -8.34
C ASP A 67 15.13 3.27 -8.47
N LEU A 68 14.24 3.29 -9.46
CA LEU A 68 13.36 2.16 -9.77
C LEU A 68 14.17 0.98 -10.32
N TYR A 69 15.12 1.27 -11.21
CA TYR A 69 16.02 0.27 -11.77
C TYR A 69 16.85 -0.42 -10.67
N ARG A 70 17.40 0.35 -9.71
CA ARG A 70 18.11 -0.20 -8.54
C ARG A 70 17.25 -1.16 -7.72
N LYS A 71 16.01 -0.78 -7.39
CA LYS A 71 15.08 -1.64 -6.64
C LYS A 71 14.72 -2.91 -7.40
N ARG A 72 14.52 -2.84 -8.72
CA ARG A 72 14.26 -4.02 -9.55
C ARG A 72 15.45 -4.97 -9.55
N VAL A 73 16.68 -4.46 -9.65
CA VAL A 73 17.88 -5.29 -9.57
C VAL A 73 18.02 -5.89 -8.17
N GLN A 74 17.83 -5.11 -7.12
CA GLN A 74 17.89 -5.56 -5.72
C GLN A 74 16.90 -6.70 -5.44
N HIS A 75 15.65 -6.54 -5.88
CA HIS A 75 14.57 -7.49 -5.66
C HIS A 75 14.35 -8.48 -6.81
N ALA A 76 15.30 -8.59 -7.76
CA ALA A 76 15.12 -9.38 -8.98
C ALA A 76 14.69 -10.82 -8.70
N LEU A 77 15.42 -11.53 -7.83
CA LEU A 77 15.14 -12.93 -7.50
C LEU A 77 13.74 -13.12 -6.90
N VAL A 78 13.40 -12.31 -5.89
CA VAL A 78 12.12 -12.42 -5.19
C VAL A 78 10.97 -12.06 -6.13
N ASN A 79 11.15 -11.02 -6.94
CA ASN A 79 10.14 -10.61 -7.92
C ASN A 79 9.96 -11.65 -9.03
N THR A 80 11.01 -12.38 -9.44
CA THR A 80 10.88 -13.48 -10.40
C THR A 80 10.12 -14.67 -9.80
N ILE A 81 10.36 -15.00 -8.53
CA ILE A 81 9.63 -16.09 -7.84
C ILE A 81 8.15 -15.75 -7.69
N ASP A 82 7.86 -14.50 -7.33
CA ASP A 82 6.52 -14.00 -7.06
C ASP A 82 5.73 -13.67 -8.35
N ALA A 83 6.39 -13.61 -9.50
CA ALA A 83 5.78 -13.22 -10.75
C ALA A 83 4.63 -14.16 -11.15
N GLY A 84 3.54 -13.59 -11.65
CA GLY A 84 2.37 -14.32 -12.14
C GLY A 84 1.38 -14.77 -11.06
N GLU A 85 1.70 -14.62 -9.78
CA GLU A 85 0.78 -14.86 -8.67
C GLU A 85 0.07 -13.56 -8.23
N ILE A 86 -1.26 -13.63 -8.11
CA ILE A 86 -2.09 -12.44 -7.89
C ILE A 86 -1.94 -11.88 -6.48
N ALA A 87 -1.76 -12.75 -5.48
CA ALA A 87 -1.60 -12.36 -4.09
C ALA A 87 -0.32 -11.51 -3.90
N THR A 88 0.74 -11.86 -4.61
CA THR A 88 2.07 -11.25 -4.50
C THR A 88 2.31 -10.11 -5.48
N ILE A 89 1.48 -9.94 -6.53
CA ILE A 89 1.57 -8.75 -7.41
C ILE A 89 1.59 -7.46 -6.59
N LYS A 90 0.73 -7.34 -5.57
CA LYS A 90 0.70 -6.18 -4.67
C LYS A 90 2.05 -5.96 -3.98
N ASP A 91 2.69 -7.03 -3.54
CA ASP A 91 3.99 -6.97 -2.86
C ASP A 91 5.12 -6.60 -3.81
N ILE A 92 5.11 -7.10 -5.05
CA ILE A 92 6.08 -6.72 -6.08
C ILE A 92 6.02 -5.21 -6.32
N PHE A 93 4.83 -4.66 -6.56
CA PHE A 93 4.67 -3.22 -6.79
C PHE A 93 5.07 -2.40 -5.55
N ASN A 94 4.73 -2.85 -4.33
CA ASN A 94 5.14 -2.17 -3.11
C ASN A 94 6.67 -2.13 -2.92
N ARG A 95 7.41 -3.20 -3.27
CA ARG A 95 8.89 -3.19 -3.25
C ARG A 95 9.50 -2.19 -4.23
N LEU A 96 8.76 -1.85 -5.29
CA LEU A 96 9.14 -0.86 -6.28
C LEU A 96 8.68 0.56 -5.91
N ASP A 97 8.15 0.77 -4.71
CA ASP A 97 7.51 2.01 -4.24
C ASP A 97 6.30 2.46 -5.10
N LEU A 98 5.64 1.51 -5.77
CA LEU A 98 4.40 1.74 -6.50
C LEU A 98 3.23 1.29 -5.63
N GLN A 99 2.45 2.25 -5.13
CA GLN A 99 1.35 1.96 -4.22
C GLN A 99 0.16 1.34 -4.96
N VAL A 100 -0.04 0.04 -4.73
CA VAL A 100 -1.22 -0.71 -5.21
C VAL A 100 -2.18 -0.94 -4.05
N ILE A 101 -3.41 -0.48 -4.22
CA ILE A 101 -4.45 -0.58 -3.20
C ILE A 101 -4.97 -2.02 -3.17
N ASN A 102 -5.37 -2.54 -4.33
CA ASN A 102 -5.96 -3.86 -4.45
C ASN A 102 -5.74 -4.46 -5.84
N VAL A 103 -5.82 -5.79 -5.93
CA VAL A 103 -5.79 -6.54 -7.19
C VAL A 103 -7.00 -7.45 -7.21
N ARG A 104 -7.87 -7.28 -8.20
CA ARG A 104 -9.15 -8.01 -8.30
C ARG A 104 -9.15 -8.91 -9.53
N GLU A 105 -9.49 -10.18 -9.32
CA GLU A 105 -9.82 -11.13 -10.39
C GLU A 105 -11.28 -11.59 -10.29
N ARG A 106 -11.80 -12.21 -11.36
CA ARG A 106 -13.16 -12.79 -11.42
C ARG A 106 -14.26 -11.77 -11.05
N ILE A 107 -14.15 -10.57 -11.61
CA ILE A 107 -15.08 -9.47 -11.38
C ILE A 107 -16.42 -9.80 -12.06
N ASN A 108 -17.54 -9.60 -11.36
CA ASN A 108 -18.86 -9.83 -11.93
C ASN A 108 -19.13 -8.85 -13.10
N GLY A 109 -19.75 -9.33 -14.17
CA GLY A 109 -20.01 -8.54 -15.38
C GLY A 109 -18.79 -8.29 -16.28
N ARG A 110 -17.65 -8.94 -16.03
CA ARG A 110 -16.44 -8.84 -16.85
C ARG A 110 -15.95 -10.20 -17.33
N ASP A 111 -15.15 -10.18 -18.39
CA ASP A 111 -14.49 -11.38 -18.89
C ASP A 111 -13.55 -11.98 -17.84
N TRP A 112 -13.47 -13.31 -17.80
CA TRP A 112 -12.74 -14.04 -16.76
C TRP A 112 -11.22 -13.86 -16.83
N ASP A 113 -10.69 -13.38 -17.95
CA ASP A 113 -9.27 -13.14 -18.17
C ASP A 113 -8.82 -11.73 -17.76
N ILE A 114 -9.74 -10.88 -17.30
CA ILE A 114 -9.43 -9.51 -16.84
C ILE A 114 -9.00 -9.51 -15.37
N ILE A 115 -7.87 -8.86 -15.11
CA ILE A 115 -7.36 -8.55 -13.77
C ILE A 115 -7.34 -7.03 -13.61
N ALA A 116 -8.08 -6.50 -12.63
CA ALA A 116 -8.06 -5.08 -12.32
C ALA A 116 -7.02 -4.79 -11.24
N ILE A 117 -6.13 -3.84 -11.52
CA ILE A 117 -5.17 -3.31 -10.54
C ILE A 117 -5.68 -1.95 -10.11
N ASP A 118 -6.04 -1.85 -8.83
CA ASP A 118 -6.56 -0.65 -8.20
C ASP A 118 -5.38 0.13 -7.59
N MET A 119 -5.15 1.36 -8.05
CA MET A 119 -4.02 2.19 -7.63
C MET A 119 -4.40 3.64 -7.36
N THR A 120 -3.54 4.37 -6.64
CA THR A 120 -3.71 5.81 -6.40
C THR A 120 -3.34 6.62 -7.64
N ASP A 121 -3.94 7.79 -7.81
CA ASP A 121 -3.68 8.69 -8.95
C ASP A 121 -2.20 9.11 -9.06
N SER A 122 -1.57 9.42 -7.92
CA SER A 122 -0.14 9.78 -7.87
C SER A 122 0.78 8.66 -8.36
N ALA A 123 0.52 7.41 -7.93
CA ALA A 123 1.29 6.24 -8.35
C ALA A 123 1.11 5.93 -9.85
N LEU A 124 -0.10 6.14 -10.39
CA LEU A 124 -0.37 5.95 -11.82
C LEU A 124 0.38 6.98 -12.64
N ALA A 125 0.31 8.25 -12.23
CA ALA A 125 0.99 9.34 -12.90
C ALA A 125 2.52 9.18 -12.90
N SER A 126 3.12 8.69 -11.81
CA SER A 126 4.57 8.55 -11.71
C SER A 126 5.17 7.49 -12.64
N ALA A 127 4.41 6.44 -12.97
CA ALA A 127 4.92 5.26 -13.68
C ALA A 127 4.07 4.88 -14.90
N TYR A 128 3.29 5.81 -15.44
CA TYR A 128 2.32 5.56 -16.51
C TYR A 128 2.94 4.85 -17.73
N GLU A 129 4.11 5.32 -18.18
CA GLU A 129 4.79 4.73 -19.35
C GLU A 129 5.43 3.36 -19.05
N LEU A 130 5.80 3.11 -17.79
CA LEU A 130 6.50 1.89 -17.36
C LEU A 130 5.56 0.77 -16.92
N LEU A 131 4.35 1.10 -16.50
CA LEU A 131 3.36 0.14 -16.01
C LEU A 131 3.07 -0.99 -17.00
N PRO A 132 2.88 -0.75 -18.32
CA PRO A 132 2.67 -1.83 -19.28
C PRO A 132 3.84 -2.83 -19.32
N GLU A 133 5.08 -2.32 -19.28
CA GLU A 133 6.30 -3.14 -19.27
C GLU A 133 6.44 -3.92 -17.94
N LEU A 134 6.17 -3.28 -16.81
CA LEU A 134 6.19 -3.93 -15.49
C LEU A 134 5.13 -5.03 -15.38
N ILE A 135 3.93 -4.78 -15.91
CA ILE A 135 2.85 -5.77 -15.99
C ILE A 135 3.25 -6.91 -16.93
N GLN A 136 3.95 -6.64 -18.02
CA GLN A 136 4.44 -7.70 -18.91
C GLN A 136 5.49 -8.59 -18.24
N LEU A 137 6.34 -8.02 -17.38
CA LEU A 137 7.40 -8.76 -16.66
C LEU A 137 6.86 -9.58 -15.49
N TYR A 138 5.98 -9.00 -14.67
CA TYR A 138 5.55 -9.58 -13.40
C TYR A 138 4.11 -10.09 -13.40
N GLY A 139 3.34 -9.74 -14.44
CA GLY A 139 1.98 -10.19 -14.61
C GLY A 139 1.88 -11.65 -15.01
N ARG A 140 0.67 -12.18 -14.88
CA ARG A 140 0.30 -13.51 -15.31
C ARG A 140 0.14 -13.52 -16.82
N THR A 141 0.71 -14.55 -17.45
CA THR A 141 0.58 -14.76 -18.89
C THR A 141 -0.87 -14.99 -19.31
N CYS A 142 -1.21 -14.56 -20.52
CA CYS A 142 -2.54 -14.70 -21.13
C CYS A 142 -3.68 -14.08 -20.29
N ARG A 143 -3.41 -12.94 -19.64
CA ARG A 143 -4.41 -12.14 -18.91
C ARG A 143 -4.40 -10.70 -19.40
N ARG A 144 -5.57 -10.07 -19.38
CA ARG A 144 -5.74 -8.65 -19.71
C ARG A 144 -5.75 -7.83 -18.43
N TYR A 145 -4.95 -6.78 -18.40
CA TYR A 145 -4.83 -5.92 -17.22
C TYR A 145 -5.58 -4.61 -17.45
N GLU A 146 -6.39 -4.24 -16.45
CA GLU A 146 -7.11 -2.97 -16.41
C GLU A 146 -6.62 -2.18 -15.21
N LEU A 147 -6.18 -0.95 -15.43
CA LEU A 147 -5.77 -0.04 -14.37
C LEU A 147 -6.98 0.77 -13.94
N THR A 148 -7.33 0.72 -12.66
CA THR A 148 -8.38 1.56 -12.11
C THR A 148 -7.82 2.48 -11.02
N VAL A 149 -8.23 3.74 -11.07
CA VAL A 149 -7.77 4.77 -10.13
C VAL A 149 -8.79 4.91 -9.01
N HIS A 150 -8.34 4.80 -7.76
CA HIS A 150 -9.16 5.04 -6.58
C HIS A 150 -8.58 6.22 -5.82
N ASN A 151 -9.37 7.29 -5.73
CA ASN A 151 -9.05 8.45 -4.90
C ASN A 151 -9.87 8.41 -3.61
N LEU A 152 -9.18 8.62 -2.49
CA LEU A 152 -9.82 8.77 -1.18
C LEU A 152 -10.44 10.18 -1.11
N ALA A 153 -11.76 10.27 -1.27
CA ALA A 153 -12.50 11.50 -1.01
C ALA A 153 -13.00 11.49 0.44
N ALA A 154 -12.71 12.56 1.19
CA ALA A 154 -13.25 12.73 2.53
C ALA A 154 -14.75 13.06 2.44
N VAL A 155 -15.59 12.05 2.69
CA VAL A 155 -17.04 12.23 2.77
C VAL A 155 -17.40 12.49 4.23
N SER A 156 -17.94 13.66 4.51
CA SER A 156 -18.59 13.92 5.80
C SER A 156 -20.09 13.65 5.65
N LEU A 157 -20.60 12.71 6.44
CA LEU A 157 -22.03 12.45 6.52
C LEU A 157 -22.54 13.11 7.80
N SER A 158 -23.42 14.09 7.68
CA SER A 158 -24.19 14.60 8.81
C SER A 158 -25.59 13.97 8.77
N LEU A 159 -26.06 13.47 9.91
CA LEU A 159 -27.49 13.24 10.06
C LEU A 159 -28.16 14.62 10.11
N GLY A 160 -29.10 14.85 9.21
CA GLY A 160 -30.01 16.00 9.27
C GLY A 160 -31.07 15.82 10.35
N LEU A 161 -32.33 16.04 10.01
CA LEU A 161 -33.45 15.87 10.93
C LEU A 161 -33.93 14.41 10.96
N THR A 162 -34.03 13.84 12.16
CA THR A 162 -34.72 12.57 12.38
C THR A 162 -36.08 12.87 12.99
N HIS A 163 -37.16 12.54 12.27
CA HIS A 163 -38.52 12.65 12.79
C HIS A 163 -38.92 11.28 13.37
N VAL A 164 -38.99 11.20 14.70
CA VAL A 164 -39.51 10.01 15.39
C VAL A 164 -40.94 10.32 15.81
N GLN A 165 -41.91 9.75 15.10
CA GLN A 165 -43.32 9.83 15.47
C GLN A 165 -43.72 8.54 16.19
N TRP A 166 -44.14 8.66 17.44
CA TRP A 166 -44.78 7.59 18.20
C TRP A 166 -46.29 7.75 18.07
N ASP A 167 -46.90 7.04 17.12
CA ASP A 167 -48.35 6.87 17.12
C ASP A 167 -48.70 5.67 18.01
N ASN A 168 -49.27 5.99 19.18
CA ASN A 168 -50.05 5.14 20.10
C ASN A 168 -49.88 3.61 19.98
N ASN A 169 -49.22 3.00 20.97
CA ASN A 169 -49.38 1.58 21.26
C ASN A 169 -50.67 1.33 22.05
N TYR A 170 -51.71 0.83 21.38
CA TYR A 170 -52.79 0.12 22.06
C TYR A 170 -52.41 -1.35 22.17
N VAL A 171 -51.97 -1.78 23.35
CA VAL A 171 -51.82 -3.21 23.65
C VAL A 171 -53.09 -3.68 24.33
N ASN A 172 -53.92 -4.43 23.60
CA ASN A 172 -54.95 -5.26 24.21
C ASN A 172 -54.47 -6.71 24.18
N SER A 173 -54.26 -7.26 25.38
CA SER A 173 -54.09 -8.69 25.70
C SER A 173 -52.73 -9.39 25.43
N ALA A 174 -52.17 -9.88 26.53
CA ALA A 174 -51.36 -11.09 26.75
C ALA A 174 -50.18 -11.37 25.80
N THR A 175 -49.27 -10.41 25.64
CA THR A 175 -47.92 -10.68 25.11
C THR A 175 -46.88 -10.54 26.24
N LYS A 176 -46.11 -11.60 26.50
CA LYS A 176 -44.93 -11.53 27.36
C LYS A 176 -43.85 -10.73 26.63
N ILE A 177 -43.52 -9.56 27.15
CA ILE A 177 -42.37 -8.77 26.72
C ILE A 177 -41.17 -9.24 27.55
N ASN A 178 -40.27 -10.02 26.96
CA ASN A 178 -38.97 -10.31 27.57
C ASN A 178 -38.04 -9.14 27.28
N ALA A 179 -38.00 -8.17 28.21
CA ALA A 179 -36.90 -7.23 28.28
C ALA A 179 -35.69 -7.96 28.88
N ILE A 180 -34.64 -8.19 28.09
CA ILE A 180 -33.34 -8.58 28.65
C ILE A 180 -32.68 -7.28 29.13
N THR A 181 -33.16 -6.79 30.27
CA THR A 181 -32.49 -5.75 31.04
C THR A 181 -32.37 -6.31 32.44
N GLY A 182 -31.16 -6.79 32.77
CA GLY A 182 -30.86 -7.21 34.12
C GLY A 182 -30.83 -5.98 35.01
N ILE A 183 -31.94 -5.68 35.67
CA ILE A 183 -32.10 -5.04 36.98
C ILE A 183 -33.61 -5.07 37.30
N ASP A 184 -33.95 -5.58 38.50
CA ASP A 184 -35.31 -5.68 39.04
C ASP A 184 -35.99 -4.30 39.12
N HIS A 185 -37.21 -4.20 38.57
CA HIS A 185 -38.09 -3.07 38.83
C HIS A 185 -39.37 -3.57 39.52
N GLY A 186 -39.56 -3.17 40.78
CA GLY A 186 -40.79 -3.37 41.53
C GLY A 186 -41.92 -2.51 40.96
N VAL A 187 -43.06 -3.14 40.65
CA VAL A 187 -44.25 -2.47 40.13
C VAL A 187 -45.14 -2.05 41.29
N VAL A 188 -45.38 -0.75 41.43
CA VAL A 188 -46.43 -0.20 42.32
C VAL A 188 -47.60 0.23 41.45
N HIS A 189 -48.75 -0.42 41.64
CA HIS A 189 -50.01 0.03 41.07
C HIS A 189 -50.67 1.03 42.01
N SER A 190 -50.90 2.25 41.53
CA SER A 190 -51.94 3.11 42.10
C SER A 190 -52.57 3.95 40.99
N PHE A 191 -53.80 3.57 40.64
CA PHE A 191 -54.71 4.40 39.89
C PHE A 191 -55.32 5.43 40.83
N LEU A 192 -55.06 6.72 40.61
CA LEU A 192 -55.93 7.81 41.05
C LEU A 192 -55.73 9.01 40.13
N GLY A 193 -56.84 9.46 39.55
CA GLY A 193 -57.08 10.88 39.32
C GLY A 193 -56.44 11.50 38.08
N LEU A 194 -57.30 12.14 37.32
CA LEU A 194 -56.98 13.15 36.32
C LEU A 194 -56.21 14.29 37.00
N ASP A 195 -54.88 14.27 36.91
CA ASP A 195 -54.06 15.45 37.11
C ASP A 195 -52.85 15.39 36.18
N ALA A 196 -52.59 16.50 35.51
CA ALA A 196 -51.48 16.66 34.57
C ALA A 196 -50.15 16.60 35.32
N LEU A 197 -49.61 15.39 35.49
CA LEU A 197 -48.25 15.18 35.94
C LEU A 197 -47.34 15.01 34.73
N THR A 198 -46.63 16.07 34.37
CA THR A 198 -45.45 16.00 33.52
C THR A 198 -44.38 15.19 34.26
N SER A 199 -44.28 13.90 33.95
CA SER A 199 -43.14 13.09 34.37
C SER A 199 -41.95 13.40 33.48
N ASN A 200 -40.94 14.08 34.01
CA ASN A 200 -39.62 14.18 33.37
C ASN A 200 -38.90 12.83 33.49
N THR A 201 -39.28 11.86 32.66
CA THR A 201 -38.48 10.65 32.49
C THR A 201 -37.26 11.00 31.65
N ARG A 202 -36.05 10.81 32.22
CA ARG A 202 -34.79 10.94 31.49
C ARG A 202 -34.78 9.87 30.39
N HIS A 203 -35.02 10.25 29.14
CA HIS A 203 -34.93 9.34 28.01
C HIS A 203 -33.58 8.62 28.05
N GLN A 204 -33.58 7.29 28.23
CA GLN A 204 -32.38 6.51 28.00
C GLN A 204 -32.05 6.54 26.51
N ALA A 205 -30.76 6.54 26.19
CA ALA A 205 -30.28 6.62 24.82
C ALA A 205 -30.79 5.40 24.01
N THR A 206 -31.80 5.61 23.19
CA THR A 206 -32.20 4.66 22.15
C THR A 206 -31.18 4.73 21.02
N SER A 207 -30.39 3.68 20.84
CA SER A 207 -29.51 3.54 19.67
C SER A 207 -30.35 3.14 18.46
N ILE A 208 -30.55 4.06 17.51
CA ILE A 208 -31.19 3.77 16.23
C ILE A 208 -30.09 3.52 15.21
N GLY A 209 -29.90 2.27 14.80
CA GLY A 209 -29.01 1.92 13.69
C GLY A 209 -29.72 2.16 12.37
N VAL A 210 -29.31 3.20 11.63
CA VAL A 210 -29.78 3.42 10.25
C VAL A 210 -28.73 2.90 9.29
N GLN A 211 -29.03 1.81 8.59
CA GLN A 211 -28.21 1.29 7.51
C GLN A 211 -28.65 1.96 6.20
N HIS A 212 -27.78 2.79 5.62
CA HIS A 212 -28.03 3.40 4.31
C HIS A 212 -27.20 2.68 3.24
N SER A 213 -27.85 2.15 2.20
CA SER A 213 -27.16 1.55 1.05
C SER A 213 -26.82 2.63 0.03
N ILE A 214 -25.55 3.01 -0.04
CA ILE A 214 -25.06 3.91 -1.09
C ILE A 214 -24.68 3.06 -2.31
N THR A 215 -25.44 3.21 -3.40
CA THR A 215 -25.12 2.56 -4.67
C THR A 215 -24.15 3.45 -5.44
N ALA A 216 -22.86 3.11 -5.41
CA ALA A 216 -21.83 3.77 -6.20
C ALA A 216 -21.60 2.99 -7.51
N HIS A 217 -21.75 3.66 -8.66
CA HIS A 217 -21.43 3.08 -9.96
C HIS A 217 -19.97 3.38 -10.31
N GLN A 218 -19.18 2.34 -10.53
CA GLN A 218 -17.80 2.48 -11.01
C GLN A 218 -17.83 2.80 -12.51
N HIS A 219 -17.33 3.97 -12.90
CA HIS A 219 -17.11 4.30 -14.31
C HIS A 219 -15.72 3.82 -14.72
N TYR A 220 -15.65 3.07 -15.81
CA TYR A 220 -14.40 2.52 -16.33
C TYR A 220 -14.06 3.18 -17.66
N GLY A 221 -12.80 3.59 -17.79
CA GLY A 221 -12.25 4.18 -19.00
C GLY A 221 -11.08 3.34 -19.51
N PHE A 222 -11.02 3.14 -20.82
CA PHE A 222 -9.85 2.51 -21.45
C PHE A 222 -8.81 3.58 -21.76
N LEU A 223 -7.55 3.33 -21.37
CA LEU A 223 -6.40 4.12 -21.79
C LEU A 223 -5.84 3.52 -23.08
N SER A 224 -6.09 4.19 -24.21
CA SER A 224 -5.44 3.93 -25.49
C SER A 224 -4.16 4.75 -25.59
N LYS A 225 -3.12 4.19 -26.23
CA LYS A 225 -1.88 4.90 -26.59
C LYS A 225 -2.15 6.17 -27.41
N ASP A 226 -3.26 6.18 -28.16
CA ASP A 226 -3.72 7.33 -28.94
C ASP A 226 -4.77 8.14 -28.15
N GLY A 227 -4.35 8.77 -27.06
CA GLY A 227 -4.90 10.02 -26.50
C GLY A 227 -6.40 10.17 -26.21
N GLY A 228 -7.23 9.13 -26.25
CA GLY A 228 -8.67 9.20 -25.99
C GLY A 228 -9.09 8.38 -24.78
N ILE A 229 -9.64 9.03 -23.75
CA ILE A 229 -10.39 8.34 -22.69
C ILE A 229 -11.73 7.90 -23.30
N SER A 230 -11.83 6.64 -23.70
CA SER A 230 -13.10 6.06 -24.10
C SER A 230 -13.81 5.56 -22.85
N THR A 231 -14.92 6.21 -22.48
CA THR A 231 -15.78 5.78 -21.36
C THR A 231 -16.79 4.77 -21.89
N ALA A 232 -16.74 3.54 -21.39
CA ALA A 232 -17.80 2.57 -21.66
C ALA A 232 -19.01 2.93 -20.77
N LYS A 233 -20.12 3.34 -21.40
CA LYS A 233 -21.41 3.44 -20.71
C LYS A 233 -22.06 2.06 -20.73
N GLU A 234 -22.38 1.50 -19.55
CA GLU A 234 -23.35 0.41 -19.47
C GLU A 234 -24.68 0.91 -20.05
N GLN A 235 -25.20 0.21 -21.06
CA GLN A 235 -26.60 0.37 -21.45
C GLN A 235 -27.45 -0.32 -20.38
N LEU A 236 -28.36 0.47 -19.79
CA LEU A 236 -29.40 0.01 -18.86
C LEU A 236 -30.21 -1.15 -19.44
#